data_AF-A0AAE1UDP7-F1
#
_entry.id   AF-A0AAE1UDP7-F1
#
_cell.length_a   1.000
_cell.length_b   1.000
_cell.length_c   1.000
_cell.angle_alpha   90.00
_cell.angle_beta   90.00
_cell.angle_gamma   90.00
#
_symmetry.space_group_name_H-M   'P 1'
#
loop_
_entity.id
_entity.type
_entity.pdbx_description
1 polymer ?
#
loop_
_entity_poly.entity_id
_entity_poly.type
_entity_poly.pdbx_seq_one_letter_code
_entity_poly.pdbx_strand_id
1 'polypeptide(L)'
;MIRRKQTDLSSTGTVVVLVADVNDNMPRLARRHWDLVVVETWGNEGPPDHSTLLEIAAADRDHDNHFHYRVVEGSGNGWDHFAVRTVGAVGQLYPIKVLDYENSKHREGFRFMVQVTDQVSAIPEKSFPYGQVSA
;
A
#
# COMPACT_ATOMS: atom_id res chain seq x y z
N MET A 1 -70.49 -20.83 -25.32
CA MET A 1 -69.52 -20.31 -24.32
C MET A 1 -68.16 -20.92 -24.62
N ILE A 2 -67.15 -20.13 -24.98
CA ILE A 2 -65.77 -20.59 -25.20
C ILE A 2 -64.92 -19.97 -24.10
N ARG A 3 -64.31 -20.78 -23.22
CA ARG A 3 -63.31 -20.29 -22.26
C ARG A 3 -61.99 -20.13 -23.00
N ARG A 4 -61.49 -18.89 -23.14
CA ARG A 4 -60.10 -18.65 -23.56
C ARG A 4 -59.17 -19.19 -22.48
N LYS A 5 -58.22 -20.03 -22.87
CA LYS A 5 -57.14 -20.51 -22.00
C LYS A 5 -56.15 -19.34 -21.88
N GLN A 6 -56.20 -18.59 -20.78
CA GLN A 6 -55.16 -17.62 -20.45
C GLN A 6 -53.95 -18.44 -19.99
N THR A 7 -52.91 -18.52 -20.82
CA THR A 7 -51.62 -19.06 -20.40
C THR A 7 -50.79 -17.89 -19.90
N ASP A 8 -50.79 -17.67 -18.58
CA ASP A 8 -49.78 -16.82 -17.97
C ASP A 8 -48.43 -17.56 -18.06
N LEU A 9 -47.65 -17.20 -19.08
CA LEU A 9 -46.26 -17.61 -19.20
C LEU A 9 -45.44 -16.70 -18.29
N SER A 10 -45.09 -17.18 -17.10
CA SER A 10 -44.05 -16.53 -16.30
C SER A 10 -42.70 -17.16 -16.64
N SER A 11 -41.80 -16.38 -17.25
CA SER A 11 -40.38 -16.73 -17.39
C SER A 11 -39.58 -15.93 -16.37
N THR A 12 -38.71 -16.60 -15.62
CA THR A 12 -37.80 -15.96 -14.65
C THR A 12 -36.37 -16.04 -15.17
N GLY A 13 -35.71 -14.90 -15.29
CA GLY A 13 -34.26 -14.82 -15.51
C GLY A 13 -33.50 -14.68 -14.19
N THR A 14 -32.24 -15.12 -14.16
CA THR A 14 -31.34 -14.89 -13.02
C THR A 14 -30.45 -13.69 -13.33
N VAL A 15 -30.42 -12.71 -12.43
CA VAL A 15 -29.47 -11.60 -12.48
C VAL A 15 -28.35 -11.87 -11.48
N VAL A 16 -27.10 -11.84 -11.94
CA VAL A 16 -25.91 -11.90 -11.06
C VAL A 16 -25.32 -10.51 -11.01
N VAL A 17 -25.32 -9.90 -9.82
CA VAL A 17 -24.70 -8.59 -9.56
C VAL A 17 -23.41 -8.82 -8.79
N LEU A 18 -22.29 -8.37 -9.36
CA LEU A 18 -21.00 -8.31 -8.67
C LEU A 18 -20.74 -6.86 -8.27
N VAL A 19 -20.45 -6.63 -7.00
CA VAL A 19 -20.10 -5.31 -6.47
C VAL A 19 -18.58 -5.22 -6.41
N ALA A 20 -18.02 -4.23 -7.09
CA ALA A 20 -16.59 -3.93 -7.01
C ALA A 20 -16.32 -3.04 -5.80
N ASP A 21 -15.25 -3.36 -5.08
CA ASP A 21 -14.72 -2.47 -4.04
C ASP A 21 -14.04 -1.26 -4.71
N VAL A 22 -14.19 -0.08 -4.10
CA VAL A 22 -13.53 1.15 -4.54
C VAL A 22 -12.60 1.57 -3.42
N ASN A 23 -11.33 1.85 -3.75
CA ASN A 23 -10.35 2.33 -2.80
C ASN A 23 -10.72 3.75 -2.34
N ASP A 24 -11.46 3.85 -1.23
CA ASP A 24 -11.97 5.09 -0.64
C ASP A 24 -11.47 5.34 0.78
N ASN A 25 -10.67 4.42 1.33
CA ASN A 25 -10.00 4.58 2.61
C ASN A 25 -8.52 4.94 2.39
N MET A 26 -7.90 5.51 3.43
CA MET A 26 -6.50 5.90 3.38
C MET A 26 -5.68 5.07 4.36
N PRO A 27 -4.41 4.75 4.03
CA PRO A 27 -3.59 3.94 4.91
C PRO A 27 -3.36 4.64 6.25
N ARG A 28 -3.55 3.89 7.34
CA ARG A 28 -3.35 4.38 8.71
C ARG A 28 -2.17 3.69 9.35
N LEU A 29 -1.19 4.49 9.77
CA LEU A 29 -0.06 4.00 10.55
C LEU A 29 -0.48 3.76 12.01
N ALA A 30 0.01 2.66 12.60
CA ALA A 30 -0.24 2.35 14.02
C ALA A 30 0.42 3.36 14.97
N ARG A 31 1.48 4.04 14.51
CA ARG A 31 2.22 5.07 15.25
C ARG A 31 2.45 6.28 14.35
N ARG A 32 2.48 7.48 14.94
CA ARG A 32 2.74 8.74 14.22
C ARG A 32 4.22 9.16 14.23
N HIS A 33 5.01 8.61 15.16
CA HIS A 33 6.43 8.89 15.30
C HIS A 33 7.17 7.65 15.80
N TRP A 34 8.45 7.56 15.46
CA TRP A 34 9.37 6.53 15.91
C TRP A 34 10.64 7.21 16.40
N ASP A 35 11.08 6.84 17.59
CA ASP A 35 12.36 7.25 18.18
C ASP A 35 13.24 6.01 18.24
N LEU A 36 14.37 6.04 17.52
CA LEU A 36 15.28 4.90 17.38
C LEU A 36 16.69 5.34 17.73
N VAL A 37 17.43 4.45 18.38
CA VAL A 37 18.88 4.55 18.50
C VAL A 37 19.48 3.64 17.42
N VAL A 38 20.27 4.22 16.53
CA VAL A 38 20.92 3.51 15.42
C VAL A 38 22.42 3.47 15.68
N VAL A 39 23.04 2.32 15.39
CA VAL A 39 24.50 2.18 15.46
C VAL A 39 25.11 2.84 14.24
N GLU A 40 26.25 3.51 14.44
CA GLU A 40 27.04 4.01 13.32
C GLU A 40 27.48 2.86 12.41
N THR A 41 27.74 3.20 11.15
CA THR A 41 28.18 2.26 10.12
C THR A 41 29.57 2.69 9.67
N TRP A 42 30.44 1.74 9.36
CA TRP A 42 31.82 2.05 8.97
C TRP A 42 32.13 1.56 7.56
N GLY A 43 33.04 2.26 6.88
CA GLY A 43 33.60 1.86 5.59
C GLY A 43 33.07 2.64 4.39
N ASN A 44 33.78 2.52 3.25
CA ASN A 44 33.45 3.21 2.00
C ASN A 44 32.38 2.47 1.16
N GLU A 45 31.95 1.29 1.59
CA GLU A 45 30.99 0.45 0.85
C GLU A 45 29.53 0.77 1.20
N GLY A 46 29.30 1.70 2.14
CA GLY A 46 27.96 2.01 2.66
C GLY A 46 27.42 0.90 3.58
N PRO A 47 26.23 1.11 4.18
CA PRO A 47 25.58 0.09 4.99
C PRO A 47 25.14 -1.09 4.12
N PRO A 48 25.09 -2.33 4.66
CA PRO A 48 24.47 -3.43 3.93
C PRO A 48 23.00 -3.12 3.63
N ASP A 49 22.58 -3.27 2.37
CA ASP A 49 21.19 -3.09 1.92
C ASP A 49 20.18 -3.92 2.73
N HIS A 50 20.64 -4.99 3.37
CA HIS A 50 19.83 -5.91 4.19
C HIS A 50 19.66 -5.47 5.65
N SER A 51 20.28 -4.36 6.10
CA SER A 51 20.15 -3.88 7.48
C SER A 51 18.83 -3.14 7.71
N THR A 52 17.80 -3.86 8.16
CA THR A 52 16.52 -3.24 8.57
C THR A 52 16.68 -2.55 9.93
N LEU A 53 16.39 -1.25 9.99
CA LEU A 53 16.36 -0.47 11.23
C LEU A 53 14.97 -0.48 11.88
N LEU A 54 13.92 -0.46 11.07
CA LEU A 54 12.53 -0.39 11.52
C LEU A 54 11.59 -1.02 10.50
N GLU A 55 10.59 -1.75 10.99
CA GLU A 55 9.43 -2.15 10.21
C GLU A 55 8.24 -1.22 10.49
N ILE A 56 7.65 -0.69 9.42
CA ILE A 56 6.54 0.24 9.43
C ILE A 56 5.33 -0.48 8.86
N ALA A 57 4.30 -0.65 9.68
CA ALA A 57 3.03 -1.25 9.25
C ALA A 57 1.94 -0.18 9.13
N ALA A 58 1.20 -0.25 8.03
CA ALA A 58 -0.04 0.47 7.80
C ALA A 58 -1.21 -0.52 7.82
N ALA A 59 -2.39 0.00 8.16
CA ALA A 59 -3.65 -0.71 8.06
C ALA A 59 -4.64 0.17 7.28
N ASP A 60 -5.40 -0.47 6.41
CA ASP A 60 -6.44 0.16 5.62
C ASP A 60 -7.67 -0.78 5.61
N ARG A 61 -8.86 -0.21 5.45
CA ARG A 61 -10.14 -0.92 5.55
C ARG A 61 -10.67 -1.42 4.21
N ASP A 62 -10.02 -1.07 3.11
CA ASP A 62 -10.37 -1.57 1.79
C ASP A 62 -10.10 -3.08 1.67
N HIS A 63 -10.78 -3.74 0.75
CA HIS A 63 -10.72 -5.20 0.61
C HIS A 63 -9.38 -5.67 0.06
N ASP A 64 -8.73 -4.86 -0.79
CA ASP A 64 -7.45 -5.16 -1.42
C ASP A 64 -6.49 -3.99 -1.23
N ASN A 65 -5.46 -4.19 -0.42
CA ASN A 65 -4.52 -3.14 -0.02
C ASN A 65 -3.11 -3.49 -0.51
N HIS A 66 -2.52 -2.60 -1.28
CA HIS A 66 -1.19 -2.69 -1.86
C HIS A 66 -0.38 -1.46 -1.42
N PHE A 67 0.24 -1.58 -0.24
CA PHE A 67 0.99 -0.49 0.34
C PHE A 67 2.32 -0.26 -0.38
N HIS A 68 2.64 1.01 -0.59
CA HIS A 68 3.92 1.48 -1.09
C HIS A 68 4.49 2.50 -0.11
N TYR A 69 5.68 2.20 0.41
CA TYR A 69 6.38 3.05 1.36
C TYR A 69 7.57 3.75 0.71
N ARG A 70 7.79 5.03 1.04
CA ARG A 70 8.99 5.77 0.63
C ARG A 70 9.36 6.87 1.62
N VAL A 71 10.64 7.20 1.68
CA VAL A 71 11.09 8.43 2.35
C VAL A 71 10.58 9.64 1.56
N VAL A 72 10.10 10.67 2.25
CA VAL A 72 9.66 11.93 1.63
C VAL A 72 10.91 12.79 1.37
N GLU A 73 11.22 13.01 0.09
CA GLU A 73 12.35 13.86 -0.30
C GLU A 73 12.21 15.29 0.28
N GLY A 74 13.31 15.82 0.82
CA GLY A 74 13.34 17.16 1.40
C GLY A 74 12.59 17.34 2.74
N SER A 75 12.07 16.27 3.35
CA SER A 75 11.23 16.37 4.56
C SER A 75 11.97 16.68 5.87
N GLY A 76 13.30 16.70 5.88
CA GLY A 76 14.10 17.07 7.05
C GLY A 76 15.47 16.39 7.10
N ASN A 77 16.21 16.54 8.21
CA ASN A 77 17.57 16.02 8.30
C ASN A 77 17.61 14.48 8.12
N GLY A 78 18.43 14.00 7.19
CA GLY A 78 18.61 12.58 6.91
C GLY A 78 17.70 11.98 5.84
N TRP A 79 16.79 12.74 5.21
CA TRP A 79 15.92 12.19 4.15
C TRP A 79 16.67 11.46 3.03
N ASP A 80 17.92 11.84 2.78
CA ASP A 80 18.80 11.29 1.74
C ASP A 80 19.79 10.23 2.27
N HIS A 81 19.70 9.87 3.55
CA HIS A 81 20.54 8.86 4.20
C HIS A 81 19.82 7.53 4.38
N PHE A 82 18.50 7.51 4.20
CA PHE A 82 17.66 6.33 4.39
C PHE A 82 16.76 6.09 3.19
N ALA A 83 16.37 4.84 3.01
CA ALA A 83 15.34 4.42 2.07
C ALA A 83 14.38 3.46 2.76
N VAL A 84 13.22 3.24 2.14
CA VAL A 84 12.25 2.24 2.60
C VAL A 84 11.95 1.31 1.44
N ARG A 85 12.08 0.00 1.67
CA ARG A 85 11.61 -1.02 0.73
C ARG A 85 10.29 -1.61 1.23
N THR A 86 9.41 -1.95 0.30
CA THR A 86 8.14 -2.61 0.63
C THR A 86 8.34 -4.11 0.59
N VAL A 87 8.02 -4.81 1.69
CA VAL A 87 8.09 -6.27 1.81
C VAL A 87 6.75 -6.78 2.31
N GLY A 88 5.94 -7.36 1.42
CA GLY A 88 4.54 -7.67 1.73
C GLY A 88 3.77 -6.38 2.05
N ALA A 89 3.11 -6.35 3.21
CA ALA A 89 2.34 -5.18 3.67
C ALA A 89 3.15 -4.16 4.51
N VAL A 90 4.44 -4.43 4.76
CA VAL A 90 5.28 -3.60 5.64
C VAL A 90 6.36 -2.85 4.87
N GLY A 91 6.70 -1.65 5.34
CA GLY A 91 7.85 -0.89 4.89
C GLY A 91 9.05 -1.16 5.80
N GLN A 92 10.19 -1.60 5.23
CA GLN A 92 11.43 -1.79 5.97
C GLN A 92 12.35 -0.59 5.72
N LEU A 93 12.59 0.22 6.75
CA LEU A 93 13.51 1.36 6.73
C LEU A 93 14.95 0.84 6.87
N TYR A 94 15.84 1.30 6.01
CA TYR A 94 17.26 0.94 6.01
C TYR A 94 18.13 2.14 5.59
N PRO A 95 19.38 2.20 6.04
CA PRO A 95 20.31 3.27 5.65
C PRO A 95 20.91 2.96 4.27
N ILE A 96 21.09 4.00 3.45
CA ILE A 96 21.70 3.94 2.11
C ILE A 96 23.01 4.73 2.02
N LYS A 97 23.38 5.41 3.11
CA LYS A 97 24.64 6.14 3.28
C LYS A 97 25.22 5.81 4.65
N VAL A 98 26.52 6.07 4.78
CA VAL A 98 27.25 5.90 6.03
C VAL A 98 26.63 6.80 7.12
N LEU A 99 26.27 6.18 8.24
CA LEU A 99 25.91 6.85 9.48
C LEU A 99 27.18 6.97 10.33
N ASP A 100 27.64 8.19 10.57
CA ASP A 100 28.93 8.49 11.19
C ASP A 100 28.69 9.42 12.39
N TYR A 101 28.91 8.95 13.62
CA TYR A 101 28.65 9.75 14.83
C TYR A 101 29.69 10.88 14.98
N GLU A 102 30.89 10.76 14.43
CA GLU A 102 31.88 11.84 14.46
C GLU A 102 31.47 13.01 13.55
N ASN A 103 30.52 12.85 12.63
CA ASN A 103 29.95 13.95 11.87
C ASN A 103 28.96 14.77 12.70
N SER A 104 29.23 16.08 12.88
CA SER A 104 28.38 16.96 13.69
C SER A 104 26.90 16.98 13.26
N LYS A 105 26.62 16.91 11.96
CA LYS A 105 25.23 16.89 11.44
C LYS A 105 24.49 15.59 11.77
N HIS A 106 25.22 14.49 11.90
CA HIS A 106 24.64 13.21 12.29
C HIS A 106 24.44 13.13 13.81
N ARG A 107 25.31 13.76 14.62
CA ARG A 107 25.14 13.87 16.08
C ARG A 107 23.88 14.61 16.49
N GLU A 108 23.43 15.56 15.68
CA GLU A 108 22.14 16.25 15.88
C GLU A 108 20.93 15.31 15.72
N GLY A 109 21.13 14.13 15.14
CA GLY A 109 20.11 13.13 14.88
C GLY A 109 19.37 13.37 13.56
N PHE A 110 18.72 12.31 13.07
CA PHE A 110 17.96 12.35 11.83
C PHE A 110 16.47 12.51 12.12
N ARG A 111 15.80 13.39 11.37
CA ARG A 111 14.38 13.67 11.47
C ARG A 111 13.83 13.96 10.09
N PHE A 112 13.13 12.98 9.53
CA PHE A 112 12.53 13.02 8.20
C PHE A 112 11.19 12.29 8.24
N MET A 113 10.42 12.39 7.16
CA MET A 113 9.11 11.74 7.03
C MET A 113 9.20 10.51 6.13
N VAL A 114 8.46 9.47 6.49
CA VAL A 114 8.12 8.35 5.61
C VAL A 114 6.64 8.48 5.27
N GLN A 115 6.31 8.26 4.00
CA GLN A 115 4.93 8.18 3.54
C GLN A 115 4.59 6.76 3.14
N VAL A 116 3.31 6.42 3.32
CA VAL A 116 2.69 5.20 2.81
C VAL A 116 1.53 5.62 1.92
N THR A 117 1.42 4.98 0.75
CA THR A 117 0.27 5.09 -0.15
C THR A 117 -0.27 3.70 -0.39
N ASP A 118 -1.57 3.59 -0.62
CA ASP A 118 -2.19 2.37 -1.14
C ASP A 118 -2.52 2.59 -2.62
N GLN A 119 -2.15 1.65 -3.49
CA GLN A 119 -2.53 1.69 -4.89
C GLN A 119 -2.90 0.30 -5.41
N VAL A 120 -4.07 0.20 -6.07
CA VAL A 120 -4.53 -0.75 -7.13
C VAL A 120 -5.83 -1.48 -6.70
N SER A 121 -6.88 -1.63 -7.52
CA SER A 121 -7.02 -1.61 -8.98
C SER A 121 -8.29 -0.89 -9.46
N ALA A 122 -8.14 -0.01 -10.46
CA ALA A 122 -9.25 0.29 -11.36
C ALA A 122 -9.68 -1.05 -12.00
N ILE A 123 -10.94 -1.42 -11.80
CA ILE A 123 -11.56 -2.62 -12.33
C ILE A 123 -11.09 -2.83 -13.79
N PRO A 124 -10.51 -3.99 -14.17
CA PRO A 124 -10.21 -4.27 -15.57
C PRO A 124 -11.53 -4.28 -16.31
N GLU A 125 -11.74 -3.28 -17.15
CA GLU A 125 -12.91 -3.13 -18.02
C GLU A 125 -12.84 -4.18 -19.15
N LYS A 126 -12.73 -5.49 -18.86
CA LYS A 126 -12.80 -6.53 -19.89
C LYS A 126 -13.59 -7.77 -19.47
N SER A 127 -14.74 -7.85 -20.14
CA SER A 127 -15.38 -9.04 -20.69
C SER A 127 -16.05 -9.99 -19.72
N PHE A 128 -17.26 -9.63 -19.31
CA PHE A 128 -18.31 -10.64 -19.16
C PHE A 128 -18.88 -10.94 -20.55
N PRO A 129 -18.67 -12.14 -21.13
CA PRO A 129 -19.41 -12.54 -22.31
C PRO A 129 -20.87 -12.72 -21.88
N TYR A 130 -21.72 -11.78 -22.25
CA TYR A 130 -23.17 -11.95 -22.11
C TYR A 130 -23.58 -13.18 -22.94
N GLY A 131 -23.86 -14.29 -22.26
CA GLY A 131 -24.61 -15.39 -22.85
C GLY A 131 -25.99 -14.86 -23.21
N GLN A 132 -26.33 -14.89 -24.50
CA GLN A 132 -27.66 -14.54 -24.98
C GLN A 132 -28.70 -15.38 -24.23
N VAL A 133 -29.62 -14.71 -23.54
CA VAL A 133 -30.86 -15.33 -23.08
C VAL A 133 -31.83 -15.22 -24.26
N SER A 134 -31.90 -16.28 -25.06
CA SER A 134 -32.89 -16.41 -26.13
C SER A 134 -34.29 -16.58 -25.51
N ALA A 135 -35.23 -15.73 -25.90
CA ALA A 135 -36.66 -15.91 -25.66
C ALA A 135 -37.28 -16.78 -26.76
#